data_AF-A0A915V257-F1
#
_entry.id   AF-A0A915V257-F1
#
_cell.length_a   1.000
_cell.length_b   1.000
_cell.length_c   1.000
_cell.angle_alpha   90.00
_cell.angle_beta   90.00
_cell.angle_gamma   90.00
#
_symmetry.space_group_name_H-M   'P 1'
#
loop_
_entity.id
_entity.type
_entity.pdbx_description
1 polymer ?
#
loop_
_entity_poly.entity_id
_entity_poly.type
_entity_poly.pdbx_seq_one_letter_code
_entity_poly.pdbx_strand_id
1 'polypeptide(L)'
;MNLLKRLFGGAANSEAASQDSDALIYYVKGNKCGAITRVRIDRRNDLSRDDDDNFFVRKVVVDSKCYGQVEIELCFDPQYNEISREIRGGVFVTRQDWEAQEAEKRQP
;
A
#
# COMPACT_ATOMS: atom_id res chain seq x y z
N MET A 1 33.26 30.53 6.19
CA MET A 1 32.58 29.28 6.58
C MET A 1 31.23 29.60 7.21
N ASN A 2 30.11 29.23 6.57
CA ASN A 2 28.79 28.95 7.19
C ASN A 2 27.74 28.65 6.10
N LEU A 3 27.97 27.59 5.31
CA LEU A 3 27.00 27.09 4.30
C LEU A 3 26.34 25.77 4.72
N LEU A 4 26.55 25.31 5.96
CA LEU A 4 26.08 23.98 6.42
C LEU A 4 25.02 24.03 7.52
N LYS A 5 24.43 25.20 7.82
CA LYS A 5 23.38 25.33 8.86
C LYS A 5 21.94 25.46 8.34
N ARG A 6 21.70 25.21 7.05
CA ARG A 6 20.34 25.27 6.45
C ARG A 6 19.84 23.93 5.87
N LEU A 7 20.46 22.81 6.24
CA LEU A 7 20.06 21.47 5.77
C LEU A 7 19.40 20.58 6.84
N PHE A 8 19.11 21.11 8.04
CA PHE A 8 18.43 20.35 9.10
C PHE A 8 17.31 21.19 9.74
N GLY A 9 16.32 21.56 8.96
CA GLY A 9 15.17 22.31 9.43
C GLY A 9 13.95 22.12 8.53
N GLY A 10 13.20 21.04 8.78
CA GLY A 10 11.75 20.97 8.55
C GLY A 10 11.24 21.15 7.12
N ALA A 11 11.37 20.10 6.32
CA ALA A 11 10.37 19.75 5.29
C ALA A 11 10.60 18.28 4.93
N ALA A 12 9.94 17.39 5.66
CA ALA A 12 9.84 16.00 5.29
C ALA A 12 9.27 15.91 3.86
N ASN A 13 10.04 15.27 2.97
CA ASN A 13 9.58 14.56 1.77
C ASN A 13 8.23 15.00 1.22
N SER A 14 8.22 16.12 0.50
CA SER A 14 7.06 16.60 -0.26
C SER A 14 7.41 16.73 -1.72
N GLU A 15 8.06 15.73 -2.30
CA GLU A 15 8.19 15.58 -3.74
C GLU A 15 7.85 14.13 -4.11
N ALA A 16 6.81 13.98 -4.95
CA ALA A 16 6.18 12.75 -5.43
C ALA A 16 5.07 12.09 -4.57
N ALA A 17 4.26 12.88 -3.85
CA ALA A 17 2.90 12.48 -3.52
C ALA A 17 1.93 13.39 -4.28
N SER A 18 1.55 13.01 -5.51
CA SER A 18 0.21 13.38 -5.97
C SER A 18 -0.74 12.78 -4.94
N GLN A 19 -1.19 13.61 -4.00
CA GLN A 19 -2.09 13.23 -2.92
C GLN A 19 -3.41 12.79 -3.56
N ASP A 20 -3.50 11.51 -3.89
CA ASP A 20 -4.75 10.82 -3.99
C ASP A 20 -5.27 10.72 -2.54
N SER A 21 -5.82 11.82 -2.04
CA SER A 21 -6.25 11.98 -0.64
C SER A 21 -7.27 10.93 -0.20
N ASP A 22 -7.89 10.25 -1.17
CA ASP A 22 -8.89 9.22 -0.97
C ASP A 22 -8.33 7.79 -1.10
N ALA A 23 -7.01 7.60 -1.25
CA ALA A 23 -6.40 6.29 -1.43
C ALA A 23 -5.65 5.77 -0.19
N LEU A 24 -5.95 4.55 0.24
CA LEU A 24 -5.13 3.77 1.17
C LEU A 24 -4.29 2.78 0.34
N ILE A 25 -2.96 2.80 0.52
CA ILE A 25 -2.03 2.05 -0.33
C ILE A 25 -1.39 0.90 0.45
N TYR A 26 -1.47 -0.29 -0.13
CA TYR A 26 -0.88 -1.51 0.38
C TYR A 26 0.04 -2.14 -0.65
N TYR A 27 0.93 -3.02 -0.20
CA TYR A 27 1.80 -3.79 -1.07
C TYR A 27 1.75 -5.24 -0.61
N VAL A 28 1.51 -6.15 -1.55
CA VAL A 28 1.37 -7.58 -1.26
C VAL A 28 2.31 -8.38 -2.14
N LYS A 29 3.03 -9.33 -1.54
CA LYS A 29 3.87 -10.31 -2.23
C LYS A 29 3.13 -11.63 -2.31
N GLY A 30 2.87 -12.11 -3.52
CA GLY A 30 2.20 -13.40 -3.74
C GLY A 30 3.13 -14.59 -3.53
N ASN A 31 2.62 -15.67 -2.91
CA ASN A 31 3.42 -16.88 -2.64
C ASN A 31 3.76 -17.66 -3.92
N LYS A 32 2.95 -17.53 -4.98
CA LYS A 32 3.09 -18.32 -6.22
C LYS A 32 4.40 -18.04 -6.97
N CYS A 33 4.74 -16.78 -7.19
CA CYS A 33 5.95 -16.40 -7.94
C CYS A 33 6.74 -15.25 -7.30
N GLY A 34 6.37 -14.84 -6.08
CA GLY A 34 7.03 -13.77 -5.34
C GLY A 34 6.82 -12.38 -5.92
N ALA A 35 5.93 -12.19 -6.89
CA ALA A 35 5.61 -10.88 -7.45
C ALA A 35 4.96 -9.98 -6.38
N ILE A 36 5.41 -8.74 -6.31
CA ILE A 36 4.87 -7.70 -5.44
C ILE A 36 3.92 -6.81 -6.25
N THR A 37 2.69 -6.67 -5.78
CA THR A 37 1.65 -5.83 -6.39
C THR A 37 1.31 -4.66 -5.46
N ARG A 38 1.29 -3.45 -6.00
CA ARG A 38 0.73 -2.26 -5.34
C ARG A 38 -0.79 -2.33 -5.39
N VAL A 39 -1.42 -2.28 -4.23
CA VAL A 39 -2.87 -2.34 -4.06
C VAL A 39 -3.36 -0.96 -3.63
N ARG A 40 -4.34 -0.44 -4.37
CA ARG A 40 -5.05 0.78 -4.01
C ARG A 40 -6.42 0.40 -3.46
N ILE A 41 -6.75 0.95 -2.29
CA ILE A 41 -8.08 0.92 -1.69
C ILE A 41 -8.66 2.34 -1.75
N ASP A 42 -9.79 2.48 -2.43
CA ASP A 42 -10.52 3.74 -2.52
C ASP A 42 -11.43 3.97 -1.30
N ARG A 43 -11.21 5.04 -0.54
CA ARG A 43 -12.00 5.35 0.66
C ARG A 43 -13.49 5.61 0.35
N ARG A 44 -13.83 5.99 -0.88
CA ARG A 44 -15.21 6.30 -1.29
C ARG A 44 -15.90 5.13 -1.97
N ASN A 45 -15.14 4.25 -2.62
CA ASN A 45 -15.70 3.25 -3.52
C ASN A 45 -15.40 1.79 -3.11
N ASP A 46 -14.32 1.53 -2.37
CA ASP A 46 -13.93 0.15 -2.01
C ASP A 46 -14.43 -0.26 -0.61
N LEU A 47 -14.70 0.70 0.29
CA LEU A 47 -15.02 0.42 1.69
C LEU A 47 -16.52 0.18 1.91
N SER A 48 -16.83 -0.85 2.69
CA SER A 48 -18.15 -1.10 3.28
C SER A 48 -18.15 -0.68 4.75
N ARG A 49 -19.31 -0.35 5.32
CA ARG A 49 -19.47 -0.11 6.76
C ARG A 49 -19.99 -1.37 7.46
N ASP A 50 -19.53 -1.62 8.68
CA ASP A 50 -20.11 -2.62 9.57
C ASP A 50 -21.13 -2.00 10.55
N ASP A 51 -21.64 -2.82 11.47
CA ASP A 51 -22.66 -2.40 12.46
C ASP A 51 -22.10 -1.44 13.53
N ASP A 52 -20.78 -1.38 13.70
CA ASP A 52 -20.07 -0.53 14.66
C ASP A 52 -19.55 0.78 14.02
N ASP A 53 -20.04 1.11 12.82
CA ASP A 53 -19.60 2.26 12.00
C ASP A 53 -18.11 2.21 11.56
N ASN A 54 -17.44 1.07 11.72
CA ASN A 54 -16.10 0.85 11.18
C ASN A 54 -16.19 0.58 9.67
N PHE A 55 -15.06 0.70 8.98
CA PHE A 55 -14.95 0.37 7.57
C PHE A 55 -14.22 -0.95 7.36
N PHE A 56 -14.63 -1.72 6.37
CA PHE A 56 -13.90 -2.91 5.95
C PHE A 56 -13.87 -3.06 4.43
N VAL A 57 -12.89 -3.81 3.93
CA VAL A 57 -12.80 -4.23 2.52
C VAL A 57 -12.22 -5.63 2.43
N ARG A 58 -12.75 -6.42 1.50
CA ARG A 58 -12.18 -7.70 1.09
C ARG A 58 -11.84 -7.65 -0.40
N LYS A 59 -10.61 -7.98 -0.77
CA LYS A 59 -10.15 -7.86 -2.16
C LYS A 59 -9.30 -9.06 -2.56
N VAL A 60 -9.56 -9.58 -3.75
CA VAL A 60 -8.67 -10.54 -4.41
C VAL A 60 -7.74 -9.77 -5.34
N VAL A 61 -6.45 -9.79 -5.04
CA VAL A 61 -5.39 -9.16 -5.81
C VAL A 61 -4.81 -10.19 -6.76
N VAL A 62 -4.75 -9.86 -8.04
CA VAL A 62 -4.15 -10.72 -9.08
C VAL A 62 -2.93 -10.00 -9.66
N ASP A 63 -1.77 -10.65 -9.63
CA ASP A 63 -0.55 -10.10 -10.23
C ASP A 63 -0.51 -10.31 -11.75
N SER A 64 0.31 -9.53 -12.45
CA SER A 64 0.48 -9.62 -13.91
C SER A 64 1.63 -10.53 -14.37
N LYS A 65 2.40 -11.13 -13.45
CA LYS A 65 3.58 -11.96 -13.76
C LYS A 65 3.22 -13.42 -13.91
N CYS A 66 2.48 -13.97 -12.95
CA CYS A 66 2.07 -15.37 -12.92
C CYS A 66 0.58 -15.56 -12.62
N TYR A 67 -0.19 -14.46 -12.53
CA TYR A 67 -1.62 -14.47 -12.22
C TYR A 67 -1.92 -15.21 -10.91
N GLY A 68 -1.03 -15.08 -9.92
CA GLY A 68 -1.27 -15.55 -8.57
C GLY A 68 -2.36 -14.70 -7.92
N GLN A 69 -3.16 -15.32 -7.04
CA GLN A 69 -4.20 -14.64 -6.28
C GLN A 69 -3.73 -14.46 -4.83
N VAL A 70 -3.94 -13.26 -4.30
CA VAL A 70 -3.77 -12.94 -2.89
C VAL A 70 -5.07 -12.33 -2.39
N GLU A 71 -5.68 -12.93 -1.39
CA GLU A 71 -6.87 -12.37 -0.76
C GLU A 71 -6.45 -11.55 0.46
N ILE A 72 -6.96 -10.32 0.56
CA ILE A 72 -6.76 -9.44 1.70
C ILE A 72 -8.10 -9.03 2.30
N GLU A 73 -8.13 -8.94 3.61
CA GLU A 73 -9.21 -8.32 4.38
C GLU A 73 -8.60 -7.25 5.28
N LEU A 74 -9.17 -6.05 5.26
CA LEU A 74 -8.68 -4.88 6.00
C LEU A 74 -9.86 -4.24 6.71
N CYS A 75 -9.68 -3.91 7.99
CA CYS A 75 -10.64 -3.17 8.79
C CYS A 75 -10.04 -1.85 9.28
N PHE A 76 -10.84 -0.80 9.33
CA PHE A 76 -10.45 0.55 9.68
C PHE A 76 -11.46 1.19 10.62
N ASP A 77 -11.00 2.07 11.49
CA ASP A 77 -11.86 2.91 12.31
C ASP A 77 -12.55 4.01 11.47
N PRO A 78 -13.49 4.80 12.04
CA PRO A 78 -14.14 5.89 11.33
C PRO A 78 -13.19 7.01 10.85
N GLN A 79 -11.96 7.07 11.37
CA GLN A 79 -10.89 7.98 10.94
C GLN A 79 -9.96 7.35 9.90
N TYR A 80 -10.28 6.14 9.41
CA TYR A 80 -9.50 5.36 8.45
C TYR A 80 -8.14 4.87 8.97
N ASN A 81 -7.95 4.79 10.28
CA ASN A 81 -6.79 4.10 10.84
C ASN A 81 -7.04 2.59 10.77
N GLU A 82 -6.04 1.82 10.33
CA GLU A 82 -6.14 0.36 10.28
C GLU A 82 -6.29 -0.24 11.68
N ILE A 83 -7.37 -0.99 11.90
CA ILE A 83 -7.64 -1.75 13.12
C ILE A 83 -7.02 -3.15 13.00
N SER A 84 -7.24 -3.80 11.85
CA SER A 84 -6.77 -5.16 11.61
C SER A 84 -6.54 -5.42 10.12
N ARG A 85 -5.74 -6.46 9.85
CA ARG A 85 -5.49 -6.97 8.50
C ARG A 85 -5.33 -8.48 8.52
N GLU A 86 -5.93 -9.13 7.52
CA GLU A 86 -5.71 -10.54 7.21
C GLU A 86 -5.25 -10.70 5.76
N ILE A 87 -4.49 -11.78 5.50
CA ILE A 87 -3.99 -12.09 4.17
C ILE A 87 -3.89 -13.60 3.96
N ARG A 88 -4.29 -14.05 2.77
CA ARG A 88 -4.18 -15.45 2.33
C ARG A 88 -3.50 -15.50 0.97
N GLY A 89 -2.61 -16.48 0.77
CA GLY A 89 -1.88 -16.65 -0.49
C GLY A 89 -0.70 -15.69 -0.71
N GLY A 90 -0.36 -14.86 0.29
CA GLY A 90 0.73 -13.90 0.21
C GLY A 90 1.10 -13.32 1.56
N VAL A 91 1.93 -12.28 1.54
CA VAL A 91 2.33 -11.48 2.71
C VAL A 91 2.30 -9.99 2.39
N PHE A 92 1.97 -9.15 3.37
CA PHE A 92 2.14 -7.71 3.25
C PHE A 92 3.63 -7.38 3.26
N VAL A 93 4.04 -6.46 2.38
CA VAL A 93 5.42 -5.98 2.27
C VAL A 93 5.45 -4.46 2.27
N THR A 94 6.64 -3.89 2.30
CA THR A 94 6.81 -2.44 2.36
C THR A 94 6.75 -1.81 0.96
N ARG A 95 6.56 -0.50 0.94
CA ARG A 95 6.71 0.30 -0.28
C ARG A 95 8.11 0.13 -0.88
N GLN A 96 9.14 0.06 -0.03
CA GLN A 96 10.54 -0.09 -0.44
C GLN A 96 10.77 -1.42 -1.17
N ASP A 97 10.15 -2.51 -0.70
CA ASP A 97 10.24 -3.82 -1.38
C ASP A 97 9.63 -3.76 -2.79
N TRP A 98 8.50 -3.07 -2.95
CA TRP A 98 7.88 -2.86 -4.25
C TRP A 98 8.73 -1.96 -5.16
N GLU A 99 9.25 -0.85 -4.64
CA GLU A 99 10.12 0.07 -5.41
C GLU A 99 11.40 -0.63 -5.89
N ALA A 100 12.01 -1.50 -5.06
CA ALA A 100 13.16 -2.30 -5.44
C ALA A 100 12.83 -3.24 -6.61
N GLN A 101 11.70 -3.94 -6.55
CA GLN A 101 11.22 -4.78 -7.66
C GLN A 101 11.00 -3.96 -8.95
N GLU A 102 10.39 -2.78 -8.86
CA GLU A 102 10.14 -1.94 -10.04
C GLU A 102 11.43 -1.35 -10.62
N ALA A 103 12.44 -1.11 -9.80
CA ALA A 103 13.76 -0.68 -10.26
C ALA A 103 14.48 -1.80 -11.03
N GLU A 104 14.42 -3.05 -10.55
CA GLU A 104 14.97 -4.23 -11.25
C GLU A 104 14.32 -4.42 -12.63
N LYS A 105 12.99 -4.30 -12.73
CA LYS A 105 12.26 -4.41 -14.01
C LYS A 105 12.64 -3.33 -15.03
N ARG A 106 13.14 -2.18 -14.57
CA ARG A 106 13.50 -1.05 -15.43
C ARG A 106 14.92 -1.18 -16.00
N GLN A 107 15.75 -2.05 -15.43
CA GLN A 107 17.08 -2.29 -15.97
C GLN A 107 16.95 -3.06 -17.29
N PRO A 108 17.60 -2.58 -18.37
CA PRO A 108 17.48 -3.13 -19.72
C PRO A 108 18.12 -4.51 -19.87
#